data_AF-A0A7V9H622-F1
#
_entry.id   AF-A0A7V9H622-F1
#
_cell.length_a   1.000
_cell.length_b   1.000
_cell.length_c   1.000
_cell.angle_alpha   90.00
_cell.angle_beta   90.00
_cell.angle_gamma   90.00
#
_symmetry.space_group_name_H-M   'P 1'
#
loop_
_entity.id
_entity.type
_entity.pdbx_description
1 polymer ?
#
loop_
_entity_poly.entity_id
_entity_poly.type
_entity_poly.pdbx_seq_one_letter_code
_entity_poly.pdbx_strand_id
1 'polypeptide(L)' 'DAVYHGHFKCNLRRIVDYPNLWGYLRDLYQYPGVAETVNMEHIKRHYYRSHGSVNPTRIVPKGPILDFAGPHGRERLSG' A
#
# COMPACT_ATOMS: atom_id res chain seq x y z
N ASP A 1 -2.12 -2.92 -0.16
CA ASP A 1 -2.51 -3.35 1.21
C ASP A 1 -3.54 -2.46 1.88
N ALA A 2 -3.34 -1.14 1.95
CA ALA A 2 -4.21 -0.27 2.76
C ALA A 2 -5.65 -0.11 2.26
N VAL A 3 -5.91 -0.40 0.98
CA VAL A 3 -7.24 -0.28 0.37
C VAL A 3 -7.67 -1.61 -0.25
N TYR A 4 -7.13 -1.99 -1.41
CA TYR A 4 -7.70 -3.04 -2.26
C TYR A 4 -7.84 -4.40 -1.56
N HIS A 5 -6.87 -4.75 -0.71
CA HIS A 5 -6.91 -6.00 0.05
C HIS A 5 -8.18 -6.12 0.90
N GLY A 6 -8.57 -5.05 1.59
CA GLY A 6 -9.80 -5.01 2.40
C GLY A 6 -11.00 -4.53 1.59
N HIS A 7 -10.97 -3.27 1.15
CA HIS A 7 -12.08 -2.56 0.50
C HIS A 7 -12.64 -3.30 -0.72
N PHE A 8 -11.75 -3.85 -1.56
CA PHE A 8 -12.12 -4.60 -2.76
C PHE A 8 -12.02 -6.11 -2.60
N LYS A 9 -11.75 -6.60 -1.37
CA LYS A 9 -11.66 -8.04 -1.07
C LYS A 9 -10.62 -8.78 -1.90
N CYS A 10 -9.56 -8.09 -2.37
CA CYS A 10 -8.43 -8.72 -3.04
C CYS A 10 -7.49 -9.36 -1.99
N ASN A 11 -7.99 -10.35 -1.26
CA ASN A 11 -7.46 -10.77 0.04
C ASN A 11 -6.80 -12.15 0.05
N LEU A 12 -6.31 -12.65 -1.10
CA LEU A 12 -5.55 -13.90 -1.10
C LEU A 12 -4.31 -13.80 -0.21
N ARG A 13 -3.52 -12.73 -0.39
CA ARG A 13 -2.37 -12.33 0.44
C ARG A 13 -2.14 -10.83 0.26
N ARG A 14 -1.49 -10.18 1.22
CA ARG A 14 -1.06 -8.78 1.11
C ARG A 14 0.24 -8.68 0.33
N ILE A 15 0.56 -7.50 -0.19
CA ILE A 15 1.85 -7.25 -0.85
C ILE A 15 3.01 -7.50 0.13
N VAL A 16 2.89 -7.08 1.40
CA VAL A 16 3.90 -7.35 2.44
C VAL A 16 4.22 -8.84 2.64
N ASP A 17 3.29 -9.74 2.29
CA ASP A 17 3.47 -11.19 2.45
C ASP A 17 4.24 -11.82 1.28
N TYR A 18 4.58 -11.05 0.23
CA TYR A 18 5.37 -11.49 -0.92
C TYR A 18 6.75 -10.81 -0.92
N PRO A 19 7.84 -11.50 -0.55
CA PRO A 19 9.15 -10.87 -0.38
C PRO A 19 9.66 -10.11 -1.60
N ASN A 20 9.49 -10.68 -2.80
CA ASN A 20 9.95 -10.05 -4.04
C ASN A 20 9.11 -8.83 -4.44
N LEU A 21 7.79 -8.89 -4.26
CA LEU A 21 6.88 -7.77 -4.56
C LEU A 21 7.00 -6.66 -3.52
N TRP A 22 7.13 -7.02 -2.24
CA TRP A 22 7.33 -6.05 -1.16
C TRP A 22 8.69 -5.36 -1.26
N GLY A 23 9.74 -6.10 -1.59
CA GLY A 23 11.03 -5.51 -1.93
C GLY A 23 10.92 -4.56 -3.12
N TYR A 24 10.24 -4.98 -4.20
CA TYR A 24 10.08 -4.16 -5.40
C TYR A 24 9.31 -2.85 -5.14
N LEU A 25 8.21 -2.94 -4.38
CA LEU A 25 7.42 -1.77 -4.03
C LEU A 25 8.25 -0.76 -3.22
N ARG A 26 9.02 -1.23 -2.23
CA ARG A 26 9.85 -0.36 -1.39
C ARG A 26 11.01 0.26 -2.17
N ASP A 27 11.63 -0.50 -3.06
CA ASP A 27 12.64 -0.02 -4.01
C ASP A 27 12.09 1.15 -4.86
N LEU A 28 10.90 0.98 -5.46
CA LEU A 28 10.22 2.07 -6.17
C LEU A 28 9.86 3.26 -5.27
N TYR A 29 9.33 2.99 -4.07
CA TYR A 29 8.93 4.03 -3.13
C TYR A 29 10.11 4.91 -2.71
N GLN A 30 11.30 4.32 -2.58
CA GLN A 30 12.53 4.99 -2.17
C GLN A 30 13.27 5.64 -3.35
N TYR A 31 12.77 5.50 -4.58
CA TYR A 31 13.32 6.19 -5.74
C TYR A 31 13.13 7.72 -5.59
N PRO A 32 14.13 8.55 -5.97
CA PRO A 32 14.05 10.00 -5.80
C PRO A 32 12.77 10.60 -6.41
N GLY A 33 12.02 11.37 -5.60
CA GLY A 33 10.81 12.06 -6.04
C GLY A 33 9.52 11.22 -5.98
N VAL A 34 9.58 9.92 -5.64
CA VAL A 34 8.38 9.08 -5.59
C VAL A 34 7.63 9.25 -4.28
N ALA A 35 8.32 9.20 -3.14
CA ALA A 35 7.69 9.23 -1.82
C ALA A 35 6.81 10.49 -1.61
N GLU A 36 7.25 11.64 -2.13
CA GLU A 36 6.55 12.93 -2.06
C GLU A 36 5.21 12.93 -2.79
N THR A 37 5.03 12.02 -3.76
CA THR A 37 3.80 11.89 -4.54
C THR A 37 2.77 10.97 -3.88
N VAL A 38 3.15 10.22 -2.83
CA VAL A 38 2.31 9.18 -2.22
C VAL A 38 1.68 9.68 -0.92
N ASN A 39 0.43 10.13 -1.01
CA ASN A 39 -0.36 10.51 0.16
C ASN A 39 -1.34 9.40 0.58
N MET A 40 -0.95 8.59 1.58
CA MET A 40 -1.75 7.47 2.06
C MET A 40 -3.05 7.88 2.76
N GLU A 41 -3.09 9.05 3.40
CA GLU A 41 -4.32 9.56 4.01
C GLU A 41 -5.35 9.88 2.92
N HIS A 42 -4.93 10.61 1.89
CA HIS A 42 -5.76 10.96 0.75
C HIS A 42 -6.29 9.71 0.04
N ILE A 43 -5.40 8.75 -0.25
CA ILE A 43 -5.77 7.46 -0.86
C ILE A 43 -6.84 6.76 -0.03
N LYS A 44 -6.60 6.52 1.26
CA LYS A 44 -7.56 5.80 2.11
C LYS A 44 -8.89 6.53 2.22
N ARG A 45 -8.87 7.85 2.45
CA ARG A 45 -10.10 8.66 2.55
C ARG A 45 -10.91 8.61 1.27
N HIS A 46 -10.27 8.74 0.11
CA HIS A 46 -10.95 8.68 -1.18
C HIS A 46 -11.71 7.36 -1.33
N TYR A 47 -11.04 6.22 -1.18
CA TYR A 47 -11.69 4.92 -1.39
C TYR A 47 -12.77 4.59 -0.37
N TYR A 48 -12.47 4.74 0.93
CA TYR A 48 -13.39 4.33 1.98
C TYR A 48 -14.57 5.29 2.18
N ARG A 49 -14.45 6.57 1.79
CA ARG A 49 -15.56 7.54 1.90
C ARG A 49 -16.37 7.71 0.63
N SER A 50 -15.78 7.59 -0.56
CA SER A 50 -16.48 7.82 -1.83
C SER A 50 -17.34 6.63 -2.25
N HIS A 51 -16.91 5.39 -1.97
CA HIS A 51 -17.63 4.18 -2.40
C HIS A 51 -18.71 3.77 -1.40
N GLY A 52 -19.77 4.58 -1.27
CA GLY A 52 -20.87 4.31 -0.33
C GLY A 52 -21.61 2.99 -0.57
N SER A 53 -21.65 2.48 -1.81
CA SER A 53 -22.22 1.16 -2.12
C SER A 53 -21.37 0.00 -1.60
N VAL A 54 -20.05 0.19 -1.51
CA VAL A 54 -19.10 -0.82 -1.02
C VAL A 54 -18.89 -0.72 0.49
N ASN A 55 -18.79 0.52 1.00
CA ASN A 55 -18.61 0.82 2.42
C ASN A 55 -19.68 1.83 2.89
N PRO A 56 -20.91 1.39 3.21
CA PRO A 56 -22.00 2.27 3.63
C PRO A 56 -21.68 3.09 4.89
N THR A 57 -20.88 2.52 5.80
CA THR A 57 -20.50 3.17 7.06
C THR A 57 -19.54 4.36 6.86
N ARG A 58 -18.85 4.42 5.71
CA ARG A 58 -17.78 5.39 5.40
C ARG A 58 -16.62 5.43 6.42
N ILE A 59 -16.53 4.41 7.27
CA ILE A 59 -15.42 4.26 8.22
C ILE A 59 -14.13 4.01 7.43
N VAL A 60 -13.07 4.74 7.77
CA VAL A 60 -11.74 4.56 7.21
C VAL A 60 -10.92 3.74 8.22
N PRO A 61 -10.51 2.49 7.91
CA PRO A 61 -9.71 1.67 8.82
C PRO A 61 -8.38 2.37 9.16
N LYS A 62 -7.89 2.24 10.40
CA LYS A 62 -6.59 2.82 10.80
C LYS A 62 -5.40 2.06 10.20
N GLY A 63 -5.44 0.73 10.16
CA GLY A 63 -4.38 -0.08 9.59
C GLY A 63 -4.33 -0.10 8.05
N PRO A 64 -3.50 -0.97 7.47
CA PRO A 64 -2.42 -1.72 8.13
C PRO A 64 -1.22 -0.82 8.49
N ILE A 65 -0.34 -1.32 9.35
CA ILE A 65 0.98 -0.71 9.58
C ILE A 65 1.86 -1.08 8.38
N LEU A 66 2.42 -0.08 7.70
CA LEU A 66 3.28 -0.24 6.53
C LEU A 66 4.52 0.62 6.72
N ASP A 67 5.69 0.01 6.58
CA ASP A 67 6.98 0.70 6.54
C ASP A 67 7.52 0.64 5.10
N PHE A 68 7.22 1.69 4.32
CA PHE A 68 7.71 1.78 2.94
C PHE A 68 9.18 2.21 2.85
N ALA A 69 9.74 2.79 3.91
CA ALA A 69 11.11 3.31 3.96
C ALA A 69 12.13 2.28 4.46
N GLY A 70 11.68 1.14 5.00
CA GLY A 70 12.58 0.06 5.42
C GLY A 70 13.40 -0.54 4.26
N PRO A 71 14.58 -1.13 4.54
CA PRO A 71 15.49 -1.66 3.52
C PRO A 71 14.83 -2.68 2.58
N HIS A 72 14.98 -2.50 1.26
CA HIS A 72 14.32 -3.36 0.27
C HIS A 72 15.15 -4.59 -0.16
N GLY A 73 16.47 -4.58 0.01
CA GLY A 73 17.32 -5.77 -0.22
C GLY A 73 17.42 -6.19 -1.69
N ARG A 74 17.19 -5.25 -2.63
CA ARG A 74 17.15 -5.52 -4.09
C ARG A 74 18.44 -5.17 -4.82
N GLU A 75 19.34 -4.45 -4.17
CA GLU A 75 20.71 -4.19 -4.62
C GLU A 75 21.49 -5.47 -4.92
N ARG A 76 21.15 -6.60 -4.27
CA ARG A 76 21.74 -7.92 -4.55
C ARG A 76 21.31 -8.55 -5.89
N LEU A 77 20.30 -7.97 -6.54
CA LEU A 77 19.75 -8.47 -7.81
C LEU A 77 20.31 -7.69 -9.02
N SER A 78 21.18 -6.71 -8.78
CA SER A 78 21.92 -5.98 -9.81
C SER A 78 22.75 -6.99 -10.62
N GLY A 79 22.38 -7.19 -11.89
CA GLY A 79 23.21 -7.88 -12.88
C GLY A 79 24.13 -6.92 -13.59
#